data_AF-A0A967FIX6-F1
#
_entry.id   AF-A0A967FIX6-F1
#
_cell.length_a   1.000
_cell.length_b   1.000
_cell.length_c   1.000
_cell.angle_alpha   90.00
_cell.angle_beta   90.00
_cell.angle_gamma   90.00
#
_symmetry.space_group_name_H-M   'P 1'
#
loop_
_entity.id
_entity.type
_entity.pdbx_description
1 polymer ?
#
loop_
_entity_poly.entity_id
_entity_poly.type
_entity_poly.pdbx_seq_one_letter_code
_entity_poly.pdbx_strand_id
1 'polypeptide(L)' 'MIKVQGFIGNAVSSGVKKKGKKDLALIYSEIPAKAAGVFTTNVVKAPPVLLGMERIKSGFCQAVL' A
#
# COMPACT_ATOMS: atom_id res chain seq x y z
N MET A 1 12.76 16.08 -0.46
CA MET A 1 11.89 14.95 -0.04
C MET A 1 10.57 15.56 0.38
N ILE A 2 9.47 15.26 -0.31
CA ILE A 2 8.16 15.83 0.03
C ILE A 2 7.69 15.14 1.30
N LYS A 3 7.57 15.89 2.39
CA LYS A 3 7.03 15.42 3.66
C LYS A 3 5.58 15.85 3.73
N VAL A 4 4.66 14.89 3.66
CA VAL A 4 3.23 15.12 3.89
C VAL A 4 3.00 14.95 5.39
N GLN A 5 2.48 15.98 6.05
CA GLN A 5 2.22 15.93 7.49
C GLN A 5 1.27 14.77 7.82
N GLY A 6 1.62 13.97 8.83
CA GLY A 6 0.83 12.81 9.25
C GLY A 6 1.04 11.53 8.43
N PHE A 7 1.91 11.54 7.41
CA PHE A 7 2.24 10.36 6.61
C PHE A 7 3.73 10.01 6.68
N ILE A 8 4.01 8.72 6.84
CA ILE A 8 5.36 8.15 6.94
C ILE A 8 5.50 7.09 5.85
N GLY A 9 6.54 7.24 5.02
CA GLY A 9 6.91 6.24 4.02
C GLY A 9 8.28 5.65 4.33
N ASN A 10 8.41 4.33 4.27
CA ASN A 10 9.72 3.67 4.36
C ASN A 10 9.77 2.45 3.43
N ALA A 11 10.98 1.98 3.12
CA ALA A 11 11.22 0.79 2.32
C ALA A 11 12.47 0.05 2.79
N VAL A 12 12.36 -1.27 2.84
CA VAL A 12 13.38 -2.20 3.35
C VAL A 12 13.70 -3.27 2.30
N SER A 13 14.81 -3.99 2.52
CA SER A 13 15.08 -5.23 1.79
C SER A 13 14.57 -6.40 2.64
N SER A 14 13.50 -7.04 2.17
CA SER A 14 12.84 -8.20 2.77
C SER A 14 13.34 -9.53 2.20
N GLY A 15 14.13 -9.50 1.13
CA GLY A 15 14.76 -10.68 0.54
C GLY A 15 14.04 -11.25 -0.68
N VAL A 16 12.95 -10.60 -1.13
CA VAL A 16 12.25 -10.96 -2.37
C VAL A 16 13.09 -10.62 -3.60
N LYS A 17 13.76 -9.46 -3.60
CA LYS A 17 14.72 -9.10 -4.65
C LYS A 17 16.13 -9.54 -4.25
N LYS A 18 16.88 -10.02 -5.24
CA LYS A 18 18.30 -10.35 -5.08
C LYS A 18 19.14 -9.11 -4.73
N LYS A 19 20.27 -9.36 -4.05
CA LYS A 19 21.34 -8.38 -3.78
C LYS A 19 20.94 -7.20 -2.89
N GLY A 20 20.15 -7.43 -1.84
CA GLY A 20 19.86 -6.41 -0.81
C GLY A 20 19.09 -5.20 -1.33
N LYS A 21 18.47 -5.30 -2.51
CA LYS A 21 17.67 -4.21 -3.07
C LYS A 21 16.38 -4.06 -2.26
N LYS A 22 15.94 -2.81 -2.07
CA LYS A 22 14.64 -2.54 -1.45
C LYS A 22 13.52 -3.14 -2.30
N ASP A 23 12.65 -3.90 -1.65
CA ASP A 23 11.62 -4.72 -2.29
C ASP A 23 10.29 -4.75 -1.52
N LEU A 24 10.26 -4.20 -0.31
CA LEU A 24 9.07 -4.01 0.50
C LEU A 24 9.02 -2.54 0.91
N ALA A 25 7.85 -1.92 0.73
CA ALA A 25 7.61 -0.53 1.11
C ALA A 25 6.33 -0.45 1.94
N LEU A 26 6.27 0.51 2.85
CA LEU A 26 5.08 0.79 3.65
C LEU A 26 4.84 2.29 3.61
N ILE A 27 3.60 2.66 3.30
CA ILE A 27 3.07 4.01 3.53
C ILE A 27 2.09 3.90 4.69
N TYR A 28 2.30 4.70 5.73
CA TYR A 28 1.50 4.71 6.95
C TYR A 28 0.98 6.12 7.23
N SER A 29 -0.30 6.22 7.60
CA SER A 29 -0.92 7.42 8.13
C SER A 29 -1.02 7.32 9.64
N GLU A 30 -0.62 8.37 10.35
CA GLU A 30 -0.65 8.43 11.82
C GLU A 30 -2.07 8.26 12.38
N ILE A 31 -3.09 8.61 11.59
CA ILE A 31 -4.51 8.39 11.86
C ILE A 31 -5.18 7.68 10.66
N PRO A 32 -6.32 6.98 10.82
CA PRO A 32 -7.05 6.43 9.68
C PRO A 32 -7.37 7.50 8.63
N ALA A 33 -6.86 7.34 7.41
CA ALA A 33 -7.03 8.29 6.33
C ALA A 33 -8.28 7.96 5.51
N LYS A 34 -9.01 8.98 5.04
CA LYS A 34 -9.98 8.77 3.96
C LYS A 34 -9.26 8.29 2.72
N ALA A 35 -9.75 7.23 2.10
CA ALA A 35 -9.08 6.56 1.00
C ALA A 35 -10.06 6.24 -0.12
N ALA A 36 -9.55 6.33 -1.35
CA ALA A 36 -10.21 5.85 -2.56
C ALA A 36 -9.21 5.01 -3.35
N GLY A 37 -9.70 4.03 -4.09
CA GLY A 37 -8.86 3.11 -4.85
C GLY A 37 -9.59 2.60 -6.08
N VAL A 38 -8.88 2.60 -7.20
CA VAL A 38 -9.29 1.92 -8.44
C VAL A 38 -8.32 0.77 -8.69
N PHE A 39 -8.81 -0.28 -9.33
CA PHE A 39 -8.04 -1.52 -9.50
C PHE A 39 -8.07 -1.96 -10.96
N THR A 40 -7.22 -2.92 -11.30
CA THR A 40 -7.16 -3.49 -12.65
C THR A 40 -8.51 -4.06 -13.10
N THR A 41 -8.85 -3.82 -14.36
CA THR A 41 -10.03 -4.36 -15.03
C THR A 41 -9.78 -5.76 -15.64
N ASN A 42 -8.54 -6.27 -15.59
CA ASN A 42 -8.21 -7.60 -16.08
C ASN A 42 -9.09 -8.66 -15.40
N VAL A 43 -9.54 -9.66 -16.16
CA VAL A 43 -10.30 -10.80 -15.66
C VAL A 43 -9.53 -11.54 -14.57
N VAL A 44 -8.22 -11.76 -14.78
CA VAL A 44 -7.34 -12.41 -13.80
C VAL A 44 -6.83 -11.36 -12.81
N LYS A 45 -7.10 -11.58 -11.52
CA LYS A 45 -6.72 -10.66 -10.42
C LYS A 45 -5.90 -11.41 -9.39
N ALA A 46 -4.81 -10.80 -8.94
CA ALA A 46 -3.99 -11.35 -7.87
C ALA A 46 -4.72 -11.21 -6.51
N PRO A 47 -4.44 -12.08 -5.53
CA PRO A 47 -5.01 -11.99 -4.18
C PRO A 47 -4.95 -10.60 -3.51
N PRO A 48 -3.84 -9.81 -3.57
CA PRO A 48 -3.82 -8.48 -2.96
C PRO A 48 -4.78 -7.49 -3.61
N VAL A 49 -5.10 -7.67 -4.90
CA VAL A 49 -6.10 -6.82 -5.58
C VAL A 49 -7.49 -7.09 -5.03
N LEU A 50 -7.85 -8.37 -4.86
CA LEU A 50 -9.15 -8.76 -4.31
C LEU A 50 -9.31 -8.25 -2.87
N LEU A 51 -8.27 -8.38 -2.05
CA LEU A 51 -8.25 -7.86 -0.69
C LEU A 51 -8.35 -6.32 -0.65
N GLY A 52 -7.64 -5.63 -1.54
CA GLY A 52 -7.71 -4.18 -1.66
C GLY A 52 -9.12 -3.70 -2.04
N MET A 53 -9.76 -4.37 -3.01
CA MET A 53 -11.14 -4.09 -3.43
C MET A 53 -12.14 -4.24 -2.29
N GLU A 54 -11.96 -5.22 -1.40
CA GLU A 54 -12.81 -5.39 -0.23
C GLU A 54 -12.57 -4.27 0.80
N ARG A 55 -11.32 -4.04 1.18
CA ARG A 55 -10.95 -3.10 2.25
C ARG A 55 -11.33 -1.65 1.93
N ILE A 56 -11.17 -1.23 0.68
CA ILE A 56 -11.43 0.15 0.29
C ILE A 56 -12.91 0.54 0.40
N LYS A 57 -13.84 -0.44 0.44
CA LYS A 57 -15.28 -0.18 0.62
C LYS A 57 -15.60 0.53 1.93
N SER A 58 -14.74 0.40 2.95
CA SER A 58 -14.88 1.16 4.20
C SER A 58 -14.70 2.67 4.02
N GLY A 59 -14.06 3.10 2.92
CA GLY A 59 -13.70 4.50 2.69
C GLY A 59 -12.50 4.98 3.50
N PHE A 60 -11.89 4.11 4.30
CA PHE A 60 -10.75 4.43 5.15
C PHE A 60 -9.60 3.44 4.96
N CYS A 61 -8.37 3.93 5.12
CA CYS A 61 -7.16 3.13 5.11
C CYS A 61 -6.13 3.79 6.03
N GLN A 62 -5.40 2.99 6.80
CA GLN A 62 -4.30 3.51 7.63
C GLN A 62 -2.93 3.22 7.04
N ALA A 63 -2.78 2.16 6.25
CA ALA A 63 -1.51 1.78 5.66
C ALA A 63 -1.63 0.99 4.36
N VAL A 64 -0.64 1.14 3.48
CA VAL A 64 -0.48 0.35 2.25
C VAL A 64 0.92 -0.25 2.24
N LEU A 65 0.99 -1.58 2.08
CA LEU A 65 2.20 -2.40 2.03
C LEU A 65 2.37 -2.99 0.63
#